data_AF-A0A531K0U7-F1
#
_entry.id   AF-A0A531K0U7-F1
#
_cell.length_a   1.000
_cell.length_b   1.000
_cell.length_c   1.000
_cell.angle_alpha   90.00
_cell.angle_beta   90.00
_cell.angle_gamma   90.00
#
_symmetry.space_group_name_H-M   'P 1'
#
loop_
_entity.id
_entity.type
_entity.pdbx_description
1 polymer ?
#
loop_
_entity_poly.entity_id
_entity_poly.type
_entity_poly.pdbx_seq_one_letter_code
_entity_poly.pdbx_strand_id
1 'polypeptide(L)' 'ECGPADAQGIGRLVGEGTEVFLSMLEADDEVTQAAVKLIENGYPELTLVTPLGHEAPGTPVPGRRTAA' A
#
# COMPACT_ATOMS: atom_id res chain seq x y z
N GLU A 1 -3.42 3.06 12.51
CA GLU A 1 -3.34 4.46 12.03
C GLU A 1 -3.22 4.43 10.52
N CYS A 2 -3.96 5.28 9.81
CA CYS A 2 -3.77 5.50 8.38
C CYS A 2 -2.82 6.70 8.22
N GLY A 3 -1.52 6.42 8.26
CA GLY A 3 -0.44 7.36 8.02
C GLY A 3 0.69 6.66 7.25
N PRO A 4 1.76 7.37 6.86
CA PRO A 4 2.90 6.74 6.20
C PRO A 4 3.42 5.57 7.05
N ALA A 5 3.45 4.38 6.46
CA ALA A 5 3.98 3.19 7.09
C ALA A 5 5.32 2.85 6.44
N ASP A 6 6.40 3.04 7.18
CA ASP A 6 7.73 2.58 6.80
C ASP A 6 8.06 1.26 7.50
N ALA A 7 9.21 0.67 7.16
CA ALA A 7 9.68 -0.59 7.73
C ALA A 7 9.75 -0.56 9.27
N GLN A 8 10.11 0.59 9.86
CA GLN A 8 10.21 0.75 11.31
C GLN A 8 8.82 0.75 11.96
N GLY A 9 7.85 1.44 11.35
CA GLY A 9 6.46 1.46 11.78
C GLY A 9 5.83 0.07 11.71
N ILE A 10 6.04 -0.65 10.61
CA ILE A 10 5.58 -2.03 10.43
C ILE A 10 6.22 -2.95 11.48
N GLY A 11 7.49 -2.72 11.83
CA GLY A 11 8.24 -3.54 12.79
C GLY A 11 7.65 -3.57 14.20
N ARG A 12 6.83 -2.57 14.55
CA ARG A 12 6.11 -2.52 15.83
C ARG A 12 4.89 -3.45 15.86
N LEU A 13 4.43 -3.91 14.70
CA LEU A 13 3.21 -4.69 14.52
C LEU A 13 3.51 -6.16 14.21
N VAL A 14 4.71 -6.49 13.73
CA VAL A 14 5.06 -7.84 13.28
C VAL A 14 5.43 -8.77 14.44
N GLY A 15 5.00 -10.03 14.30
CA GLY A 15 5.42 -11.16 15.13
C GLY A 15 5.73 -12.39 14.26
N GLU A 16 5.90 -13.55 14.90
CA GLU A 16 6.15 -14.81 14.19
C GLU A 16 5.01 -15.12 13.19
N GLY A 17 5.37 -15.46 11.95
CA GLY A 17 4.41 -15.79 10.89
C GLY A 17 3.68 -14.60 10.27
N THR A 18 4.11 -13.36 10.51
CA THR A 18 3.50 -12.18 9.87
C THR A 18 3.88 -12.12 8.39
N GLU A 19 2.88 -11.96 7.53
CA GLU A 19 3.06 -11.72 6.11
C GLU A 19 2.81 -10.24 5.78
N VAL A 20 3.63 -9.68 4.88
CA VAL A 20 3.53 -8.28 4.46
C VAL A 20 3.11 -8.21 2.99
N PHE A 21 2.01 -7.51 2.75
CA PHE A 21 1.45 -7.27 1.42
C PHE A 21 1.62 -5.80 1.04
N LEU A 22 2.17 -5.55 -0.15
CA LEU A 22 2.23 -4.21 -0.73
C LEU A 22 1.11 -4.09 -1.77
N SER A 23 0.04 -3.38 -1.39
CA SER A 23 -1.09 -3.12 -2.29
C SER A 23 -0.79 -1.94 -3.20
N MET A 24 -0.92 -2.13 -4.51
CA MET A 24 -0.70 -1.11 -5.52
C MET A 24 -1.84 -1.08 -6.55
N LEU A 25 -2.20 0.12 -6.99
CA LEU A 25 -3.13 0.31 -8.11
C LEU A 25 -2.38 0.19 -9.45
N GLU A 26 -1.28 0.93 -9.55
CA GLU A 26 -0.40 0.96 -10.71
C GLU A 26 1.04 0.66 -10.26
N ALA A 27 1.80 -0.02 -11.11
CA ALA A 27 3.21 -0.29 -10.86
C ALA A 27 4.05 0.89 -11.38
N ASP A 28 4.24 1.89 -10.53
CA ASP A 28 5.05 3.08 -10.83
C ASP A 28 6.38 3.09 -10.07
N ASP A 29 7.16 4.15 -10.31
CA ASP A 29 8.45 4.34 -9.66
C ASP A 29 8.31 4.51 -8.14
N GLU A 30 7.23 5.13 -7.65
CA GLU A 30 7.02 5.32 -6.21
C GLU A 30 6.77 3.99 -5.51
N VAL A 31 5.95 3.13 -6.09
CA VAL A 31 5.69 1.77 -5.62
C VAL A 31 6.97 0.93 -5.65
N THR A 32 7.76 1.05 -6.72
CA THR A 32 9.05 0.37 -6.83
C THR A 32 10.00 0.79 -5.71
N GLN A 33 10.12 2.08 -5.46
CA GLN A 33 10.96 2.62 -4.38
C GLN A 33 10.47 2.21 -2.99
N ALA A 34 9.16 2.13 -2.79
CA ALA A 34 8.58 1.63 -1.54
C ALA A 34 8.93 0.15 -1.31
N ALA A 35 8.81 -0.69 -2.33
CA ALA A 35 9.18 -2.11 -2.26
C ALA A 35 10.68 -2.29 -1.94
N VAL A 36 11.56 -1.57 -2.64
CA VAL A 36 13.01 -1.61 -2.38
C VAL A 36 13.32 -1.24 -0.93
N LYS A 37 12.74 -0.14 -0.43
CA LYS A 37 12.96 0.28 0.97
C LYS A 37 12.50 -0.77 1.97
N LEU A 38 11.38 -1.44 1.73
CA LEU A 38 10.90 -2.50 2.62
C LEU A 38 11.85 -3.70 2.62
N ILE A 39 12.33 -4.13 1.44
CA ILE A 39 13.30 -5.22 1.29
C ILE A 39 14.60 -4.89 2.02
N GLU A 40 15.16 -3.70 1.79
CA GLU A 40 16.42 -3.25 2.40
C GLU A 40 16.32 -3.12 3.93
N ASN A 41 15.13 -2.93 4.46
CA ASN A 41 14.89 -2.71 5.89
C ASN A 41 14.23 -3.91 6.59
N GLY A 42 14.39 -5.13 6.05
CA GLY A 42 14.10 -6.37 6.76
C GLY A 42 12.79 -7.07 6.38
N TYR A 43 12.14 -6.65 5.29
CA TYR A 43 10.97 -7.32 4.73
C TYR A 43 11.27 -7.87 3.32
N PRO A 44 12.10 -8.91 3.19
CA PRO A 44 12.48 -9.44 1.87
C PRO A 44 11.35 -10.21 1.18
N GLU A 45 10.44 -10.79 1.96
CA GLU A 45 9.31 -11.60 1.46
C GLU A 45 8.06 -10.72 1.31
N LEU A 46 8.04 -9.88 0.26
CA LEU A 46 6.89 -9.04 -0.07
C LEU A 46 5.98 -9.72 -1.09
N THR A 47 4.68 -9.71 -0.81
CA THR A 47 3.67 -10.05 -1.82
C THR A 47 3.05 -8.78 -2.39
N LEU A 48 3.27 -8.54 -3.69
CA LEU A 48 2.61 -7.46 -4.41
C LEU A 48 1.18 -7.88 -4.75
N VAL A 49 0.22 -7.05 -4.36
CA VAL A 49 -1.20 -7.27 -4.65
C VAL A 49 -1.79 -6.09 -5.39
N THR A 50 -2.66 -6.39 -6.35
CA THR A 50 -3.44 -5.38 -7.07
C THR A 50 -4.93 -5.68 -6.89
N PRO A 51 -5.76 -4.67 -6.58
CA PRO A 51 -7.19 -4.88 -6.42
C PRO A 51 -7.85 -5.20 -7.77
N LEU A 52 -8.66 -6.25 -7.79
CA LEU A 52 -9.51 -6.57 -8.94
C LEU A 52 -10.68 -5.57 -9.01
N GLY A 53 -10.96 -5.07 -10.21
CA GLY A 53 -12.10 -4.18 -10.46
C GLY A 53 -11.92 -2.76 -9.90
N HIS A 54 -10.69 -2.31 -9.68
CA HIS A 54 -10.46 -0.91 -9.33
C HIS A 54 -10.79 -0.01 -10.53
N GLU A 55 -11.77 0.86 -10.36
CA GLU A 55 -12.05 1.98 -11.24
C GLU A 55 -11.75 3.28 -10.49
N ALA A 56 -10.94 4.15 -11.09
CA ALA A 56 -10.72 5.47 -10.54
C ALA A 56 -12.05 6.20 -10.41
N PRO A 57 -12.30 6.95 -9.31
CA PRO A 57 -13.50 7.75 -9.19
C PRO A 57 -13.65 8.66 -10.41
N GLY A 58 -14.83 8.63 -11.04
CA GLY A 58 -15.15 9.55 -12.12
C GLY A 58 -15.06 11.00 -11.67
N THR A 59 -15.07 11.93 -12.63
CA THR A 59 -15.02 13.37 -12.34
C THR A 59 -16.12 13.75 -11.33
N PRO A 60 -15.78 14.41 -10.21
CA PRO A 60 -16.77 14.81 -9.22
C PRO A 60 -17.86 15.66 -9.87
N VAL A 61 -19.11 15.28 -9.68
CA VAL A 61 -20.25 16.09 -10.13
C VAL A 61 -20.44 17.25 -9.15
N PRO A 62 -20.40 18.52 -9.59
CA PRO A 62 -20.59 19.66 -8.71
C PRO A 62 -21.90 19.55 -7.91
N GLY A 63 -21.83 19.74 -6.59
CA GLY A 63 -23.00 19.69 -5.69
C GLY A 63 -23.40 18.29 -5.20
N ARG A 64 -22.82 17.21 -5.74
CA ARG A 64 -23.01 15.85 -5.20
C ARG A 64 -21.89 15.54 -4.20
N ARG A 65 -22.25 15.41 -2.92
CA ARG A 65 -21.37 14.82 -1.90
C ARG A 65 -21.69 13.33 -1.82
N THR A 66 -20.75 12.48 -2.21
CA THR A 66 -20.76 11.06 -1.87
C THR A 66 -19.76 10.86 -0.74
N ALA A 67 -20.28 10.67 0.48
CA ALA A 67 -19.53 9.99 1.52
C ALA A 67 -19.95 8.52 1.44
N ALA A 68 -18.97 7.63 1.24
CA ALA A 68 -19.13 6.21 1.51
C ALA A 68 -18.74 5.96 2.97
#